data_AF-A0A7S0K8B6-F1
#
_entry.id   AF-A0A7S0K8B6-F1
#
_cell.length_a   1.000
_cell.length_b   1.000
_cell.length_c   1.000
_cell.angle_alpha   90.00
_cell.angle_beta   90.00
_cell.angle_gamma   90.00
#
_symmetry.space_group_name_H-M   'P 1'
#
loop_
_entity.id
_entity.type
_entity.pdbx_description
1 polymer ?
#
loop_
_entity_poly.entity_id
_entity_poly.type
_entity_poly.pdbx_seq_one_letter_code
_entity_poly.pdbx_strand_id
1 'polypeptide(L)'
;VDKIEKVLQEVNHADKIRSSTKPGESVTVFQLKDSTPPKEVPETWYQVRKKVGDIRATLPQGVIGPLFNDEFGDVYGSIYALSADGFSREELREHADRVRQALLRVKDVAKVEIYGQQPEK
;
A
#
# COMPACT_ATOMS: atom_id res chain seq x y z
N VAL A 1 -16.07 10.96 0.25
CA VAL A 1 -15.43 10.73 -1.07
C VAL A 1 -15.12 12.06 -1.73
N ASP A 2 -16.14 12.87 -2.06
CA ASP A 2 -15.98 14.19 -2.70
C ASP A 2 -14.93 15.11 -2.05
N LYS A 3 -14.85 15.15 -0.70
CA LYS A 3 -13.83 15.96 0.01
C LYS A 3 -12.39 15.54 -0.28
N ILE A 4 -12.12 14.23 -0.37
CA ILE A 4 -10.76 13.72 -0.64
C ILE A 4 -10.36 14.04 -2.08
N GLU A 5 -11.28 13.83 -3.03
CA GLU A 5 -11.03 14.13 -4.44
C GLU A 5 -10.71 15.60 -4.67
N LYS A 6 -11.49 16.51 -4.07
CA LYS A 6 -11.25 17.95 -4.16
C LYS A 6 -9.87 18.34 -3.65
N VAL A 7 -9.45 17.78 -2.53
CA VAL A 7 -8.11 18.03 -1.97
C VAL A 7 -7.01 17.51 -2.90
N LEU A 8 -7.21 16.32 -3.47
CA LEU A 8 -6.25 15.73 -4.41
C LEU A 8 -6.14 16.51 -5.72
N GLN A 9 -7.19 17.21 -6.16
CA GLN A 9 -7.15 18.08 -7.35
C GLN A 9 -6.21 19.28 -7.17
N GLU A 10 -5.94 19.69 -5.92
CA GLU A 10 -5.01 20.79 -5.61
C GLU A 10 -3.54 20.33 -5.51
N VAL A 11 -3.25 19.05 -5.72
CA VAL A 11 -1.88 18.53 -5.69
C VAL A 11 -1.24 18.75 -7.05
N ASN A 12 -0.01 19.27 -7.05
CA ASN A 12 0.76 19.44 -8.28
C ASN A 12 0.94 18.10 -8.99
N HIS A 13 0.99 18.15 -10.33
CA HIS A 13 1.17 16.97 -11.18
C HIS A 13 0.08 15.90 -11.08
N ALA A 14 -1.10 16.21 -10.53
CA ALA A 14 -2.25 15.32 -10.59
C ALA A 14 -2.65 15.04 -12.05
N ASP A 15 -2.81 13.76 -12.40
CA ASP A 15 -3.31 13.31 -13.71
C ASP A 15 -4.72 12.72 -13.59
N LYS A 16 -4.85 11.63 -12.82
CA LYS A 16 -6.12 10.92 -12.66
C LYS A 16 -6.43 10.72 -11.18
N ILE A 17 -7.69 10.98 -10.85
CA ILE A 17 -8.28 10.71 -9.55
C ILE A 17 -9.49 9.83 -9.80
N ARG A 18 -9.48 8.60 -9.30
CA ARG A 18 -10.58 7.64 -9.45
C ARG A 18 -11.00 7.15 -8.09
N SER A 19 -12.25 7.35 -7.73
CA SER A 19 -12.81 6.77 -6.51
C SER A 19 -13.78 5.65 -6.82
N SER A 20 -13.73 4.61 -6.01
CA SER A 20 -14.71 3.54 -5.96
C SER A 20 -15.23 3.44 -4.54
N THR A 21 -16.54 3.39 -4.39
CA THR A 21 -17.19 3.32 -3.08
C THR A 21 -18.16 2.16 -3.07
N LYS A 22 -18.08 1.35 -2.03
CA LYS A 22 -19.00 0.27 -1.72
C LYS A 22 -19.41 0.39 -0.24
N PRO A 23 -20.47 -0.30 0.22
CA PRO A 23 -20.86 -0.24 1.62
C PRO A 23 -19.68 -0.53 2.55
N GLY A 24 -19.38 0.41 3.46
CA GLY A 24 -18.29 0.30 4.44
C GLY A 24 -16.88 0.66 3.94
N GLU A 25 -16.66 0.92 2.65
CA GLU A 25 -15.32 1.22 2.13
C GLU A 25 -15.35 2.23 0.97
N SER A 26 -14.41 3.16 0.97
CA SER A 26 -14.12 4.02 -0.17
C SER A 26 -12.64 3.98 -0.48
N VAL A 27 -12.30 3.68 -1.73
CA VAL A 27 -10.93 3.65 -2.24
C VAL A 27 -10.78 4.76 -3.26
N THR A 28 -9.76 5.60 -3.10
CA THR A 28 -9.40 6.64 -4.07
C THR A 28 -8.00 6.36 -4.60
N VAL A 29 -7.89 6.22 -5.91
CA VAL A 29 -6.63 6.03 -6.64
C VAL A 29 -6.20 7.38 -7.21
N PHE A 30 -5.01 7.83 -6.83
CA PHE A 30 -4.37 9.04 -7.33
C PHE A 30 -3.19 8.65 -8.23
N GLN A 31 -3.09 9.27 -9.40
CA GLN A 31 -2.00 9.07 -10.35
C GLN A 31 -1.36 10.40 -10.70
N LEU A 32 -0.03 10.44 -10.68
CA LEU A 32 0.74 11.57 -11.17
C LEU A 32 0.82 11.52 -12.70
N LYS A 33 1.06 12.68 -13.31
CA LYS A 33 1.37 12.78 -14.74
C LYS A 33 2.66 12.03 -15.07
N ASP A 34 2.69 11.35 -16.21
CA ASP A 34 3.90 10.66 -16.70
C ASP A 34 5.08 11.63 -16.92
N SER A 35 4.78 12.92 -17.16
CA SER A 35 5.78 13.98 -17.31
C SER A 35 6.33 14.53 -15.98
N THR A 36 5.94 13.96 -14.83
CA THR A 36 6.40 14.45 -13.52
C THR A 36 7.90 14.25 -13.39
N PRO A 37 8.69 15.29 -13.05
CA PRO A 37 10.12 15.12 -12.84
C PRO A 37 10.40 14.08 -11.74
N PRO A 38 11.28 13.07 -11.96
CA PRO A 38 11.53 12.01 -10.98
C PRO A 38 11.93 12.53 -9.59
N LYS A 39 12.65 13.65 -9.54
CA LYS A 39 13.07 14.33 -8.30
C LYS A 39 11.90 14.93 -7.49
N GLU A 40 10.76 15.19 -8.12
CA GLU A 40 9.57 15.81 -7.49
C GLU A 40 8.53 14.78 -7.05
N VAL A 41 8.65 13.54 -7.51
CA VAL A 41 7.72 12.46 -7.15
C VAL A 41 7.65 12.23 -5.63
N PRO A 42 8.77 12.12 -4.89
CA PRO A 42 8.71 11.91 -3.43
C PRO A 42 8.00 13.04 -2.68
N GLU A 43 8.27 14.28 -3.07
CA GLU A 43 7.64 15.47 -2.48
C GLU A 43 6.14 15.52 -2.81
N THR A 44 5.76 15.17 -4.04
CA THR A 44 4.35 15.12 -4.44
C THR A 44 3.58 14.11 -3.60
N TRP A 45 4.14 12.91 -3.36
CA TRP A 45 3.52 11.92 -2.48
C TRP A 45 3.44 12.38 -1.03
N TYR A 46 4.45 13.11 -0.53
CA TYR A 46 4.38 13.75 0.78
C TYR A 46 3.22 14.76 0.86
N GLN A 47 3.04 15.61 -0.15
CA GLN A 47 1.94 16.57 -0.21
C GLN A 47 0.57 15.89 -0.26
N VAL A 48 0.43 14.79 -1.01
CA VAL A 48 -0.80 13.97 -1.03
C VAL A 48 -1.15 13.51 0.38
N ARG A 49 -0.19 12.86 1.07
CA ARG A 49 -0.42 12.32 2.43
C ARG A 49 -0.76 13.43 3.42
N LYS A 50 -0.02 14.54 3.36
CA LYS A 50 -0.23 15.70 4.21
C LYS A 50 -1.63 16.29 4.02
N LYS A 51 -1.96 16.72 2.80
CA LYS A 51 -3.24 17.39 2.52
C LYS A 51 -4.46 16.51 2.84
N VAL A 52 -4.40 15.22 2.50
CA VAL A 52 -5.49 14.28 2.80
C VAL A 52 -5.57 13.98 4.30
N GLY A 53 -4.42 13.92 4.99
CA GLY A 53 -4.36 13.81 6.45
C GLY A 53 -4.96 15.01 7.18
N ASP A 54 -4.70 16.22 6.69
CA ASP A 54 -5.17 17.48 7.29
C ASP A 54 -6.70 17.58 7.30
N ILE A 55 -7.38 17.03 6.28
CA ILE A 55 -8.84 17.04 6.23
C ILE A 55 -9.51 15.89 7.00
N ARG A 56 -8.75 15.04 7.69
CA ARG A 56 -9.28 13.88 8.44
C ARG A 56 -10.40 14.27 9.41
N ALA A 57 -10.24 15.38 10.12
CA ALA A 57 -11.24 15.87 11.07
C ALA A 57 -12.56 16.32 10.40
N THR A 58 -12.55 16.52 9.08
CA THR A 58 -13.73 16.93 8.31
C THR A 58 -14.51 15.73 7.74
N LEU A 59 -13.98 14.51 7.88
CA LEU A 59 -14.63 13.29 7.41
C LEU A 59 -15.81 12.92 8.32
N PRO A 60 -16.80 12.17 7.82
CA PRO A 60 -17.90 11.69 8.65
C PRO A 60 -17.42 10.91 9.88
N GLN A 61 -18.16 11.03 10.97
CA GLN A 61 -17.88 10.28 12.19
C GLN A 61 -17.93 8.77 11.93
N GLY A 62 -16.98 8.03 12.50
CA GLY A 62 -16.85 6.59 12.31
C GLY A 62 -15.96 6.17 11.12
N VAL A 63 -15.47 7.11 10.30
CA VAL A 63 -14.47 6.80 9.28
C VAL A 63 -13.14 6.46 9.94
N ILE A 64 -12.64 5.25 9.68
CA ILE A 64 -11.29 4.81 10.05
C ILE A 64 -10.37 5.10 8.86
N GLY A 65 -9.38 5.96 9.05
CA GLY A 65 -8.49 6.44 8.00
C GLY A 65 -8.33 7.96 8.01
N PRO A 66 -7.81 8.57 6.92
CA PRO A 66 -7.38 7.95 5.67
C PRO A 66 -6.14 7.05 5.84
N LEU A 67 -6.13 5.93 5.11
CA LEU A 67 -4.98 5.02 5.00
C LEU A 67 -4.32 5.24 3.64
N PHE A 68 -2.99 5.19 3.60
CA PHE A 68 -2.22 5.39 2.38
C PHE A 68 -1.50 4.11 2.01
N ASN A 69 -1.62 3.73 0.75
CA ASN A 69 -0.78 2.71 0.12
C ASN A 69 -0.08 3.39 -1.05
N ASP A 70 1.22 3.59 -0.95
CA ASP A 70 2.09 4.19 -1.96
C ASP A 70 3.17 3.22 -2.47
N GLU A 71 3.03 1.93 -2.16
CA GLU A 71 3.97 0.85 -2.51
C GLU A 71 3.76 0.29 -3.93
N PHE A 72 2.99 0.97 -4.80
CA PHE A 72 2.71 0.52 -6.16
C PHE A 72 3.93 0.47 -7.09
N GLY A 73 5.06 1.06 -6.65
CA GLY A 73 6.35 0.97 -7.34
C GLY A 73 7.16 -0.27 -6.98
N ASP A 74 6.72 -1.09 -6.02
CA ASP A 74 7.43 -2.29 -5.62
C ASP A 74 7.36 -3.35 -6.72
N VAL A 75 8.52 -3.72 -7.27
CA VAL A 75 8.64 -4.78 -8.27
C VAL A 75 9.15 -6.04 -7.59
N TYR A 76 8.34 -7.10 -7.63
CA TYR A 76 8.74 -8.42 -7.16
C TYR A 76 9.55 -9.16 -8.24
N GLY A 77 10.86 -9.24 -8.06
CA GLY A 77 11.77 -9.91 -9.00
C GLY A 77 11.81 -11.44 -8.87
N SER A 78 11.30 -12.01 -7.78
CA SER A 78 11.30 -13.45 -7.55
C SER A 78 10.10 -13.87 -6.71
N ILE A 79 9.52 -15.03 -7.04
CA ILE A 79 8.39 -15.62 -6.34
C ILE A 79 8.79 -17.05 -5.95
N TYR A 80 8.60 -17.40 -4.68
CA TYR A 80 8.89 -18.73 -4.15
C TYR A 80 7.63 -19.33 -3.54
N ALA A 81 7.34 -20.58 -3.89
CA ALA A 81 6.26 -21.35 -3.29
C ALA A 81 6.83 -22.25 -2.18
N LEU A 82 6.29 -22.12 -0.98
CA LEU A 82 6.62 -22.99 0.15
C LEU A 82 5.48 -24.00 0.33
N SER A 83 5.83 -25.28 0.20
CA SER A 83 4.93 -26.41 0.45
C SER A 83 5.59 -27.37 1.41
N ALA A 84 4.81 -27.95 2.31
CA ALA A 84 5.27 -28.96 3.25
C ALA A 84 4.24 -30.10 3.33
N ASP A 85 4.75 -31.34 3.35
CA ASP A 85 3.97 -32.54 3.65
C ASP A 85 4.23 -32.97 5.10
N GLY A 86 3.19 -33.36 5.82
CA GLY A 86 3.28 -33.76 7.23
C GLY A 86 3.48 -32.64 8.25
N PHE A 87 3.57 -31.37 7.84
CA PHE A 87 3.63 -30.21 8.75
C PHE A 87 2.27 -29.58 8.95
N SER A 88 2.03 -29.06 10.16
CA SER A 88 0.90 -28.17 10.40
C SER A 88 1.09 -26.83 9.67
N ARG A 89 -0.03 -26.11 9.50
CA ARG A 89 -0.01 -24.78 8.88
C ARG A 89 0.80 -23.78 9.68
N GLU A 90 0.81 -23.92 11.01
CA GLU A 90 1.57 -23.03 11.88
C GLU A 90 3.07 -23.28 11.74
N GLU A 91 3.50 -24.54 11.71
CA GLU A 91 4.92 -24.85 11.46
C GLU A 91 5.38 -24.36 10.07
N LEU A 92 4.51 -24.46 9.05
CA LEU A 92 4.79 -23.91 7.73
C LEU A 92 4.88 -22.38 7.77
N ARG A 93 4.01 -21.70 8.54
CA ARG A 93 4.03 -20.24 8.74
C ARG A 93 5.32 -19.79 9.42
N GLU A 94 5.71 -20.44 10.51
CA GLU A 94 6.97 -20.17 11.19
C GLU A 94 8.18 -20.39 10.27
N HIS A 95 8.14 -21.44 9.44
CA HIS A 95 9.20 -21.69 8.47
C HIS A 95 9.26 -20.60 7.40
N ALA A 96 8.11 -20.16 6.89
CA ALA A 96 8.02 -19.04 5.95
C ALA A 96 8.58 -17.75 6.56
N ASP A 97 8.28 -17.47 7.84
CA ASP A 97 8.84 -16.32 8.55
C ASP A 97 10.36 -16.40 8.67
N ARG A 98 10.93 -17.58 8.98
CA ARG A 98 12.38 -17.77 9.01
C ARG A 98 13.02 -17.52 7.65
N VAL A 99 12.41 -18.03 6.57
CA VAL A 99 12.87 -17.80 5.19
C VAL A 99 12.83 -16.30 4.86
N ARG A 100 11.72 -15.62 5.19
CA ARG A 100 11.60 -14.17 5.01
C ARG A 100 12.72 -13.41 5.71
N GLN A 101 12.99 -13.73 6.98
CA GLN A 101 14.06 -13.09 7.75
C GLN A 101 15.46 -13.36 7.15
N ALA A 102 15.69 -14.53 6.57
CA ALA A 102 16.94 -14.84 5.88
C ALA A 102 17.08 -14.04 4.58
N LEU A 103 16.02 -13.97 3.77
CA LEU A 103 16.01 -13.22 2.51
C LEU A 103 16.21 -11.72 2.72
N LEU A 104 15.62 -11.14 3.77
CA LEU A 104 15.82 -9.72 4.12
C LEU A 104 17.27 -9.38 4.48
N ARG A 105 18.13 -10.37 4.76
CA ARG A 105 19.58 -10.15 5.00
C ARG A 105 20.42 -10.23 3.73
N VAL A 106 19.86 -10.66 2.60
CA VAL A 106 20.56 -10.73 1.33
C VAL A 106 20.78 -9.31 0.81
N LYS A 107 21.98 -9.04 0.31
CA LYS A 107 22.32 -7.73 -0.26
C LYS A 107 21.32 -7.37 -1.38
N ASP A 108 20.91 -6.10 -1.39
CA ASP A 108 20.00 -5.52 -2.40
C ASP A 108 18.54 -6.02 -2.32
N VAL A 109 18.19 -6.86 -1.33
CA VAL A 109 16.79 -7.18 -1.02
C VAL A 109 16.17 -6.07 -0.18
N ALA A 110 15.29 -5.29 -0.78
CA ALA A 110 14.57 -4.20 -0.10
C ALA A 110 13.32 -4.68 0.66
N LYS A 111 12.62 -5.71 0.13
CA LYS A 111 11.32 -6.15 0.64
C LYS A 111 11.09 -7.64 0.40
N VAL A 112 10.45 -8.30 1.36
CA VAL A 112 9.99 -9.69 1.26
C VAL A 112 8.61 -9.80 1.92
N GLU A 113 7.62 -10.22 1.16
CA GLU A 113 6.24 -10.44 1.62
C GLU A 113 5.87 -11.93 1.57
N ILE A 114 5.09 -12.36 2.56
CA ILE A 114 4.51 -13.71 2.61
C ILE A 114 3.04 -13.59 2.25
N TYR A 115 2.63 -14.34 1.22
CA TYR A 115 1.23 -14.42 0.79
C TYR A 115 0.60 -15.75 1.22
N GLY A 116 -0.72 -15.74 1.41
CA GLY A 116 -1.50 -16.97 1.64
C GLY A 116 -1.54 -17.48 3.08
N GLN A 117 -1.17 -16.66 4.08
CA GLN A 117 -1.41 -16.99 5.48
C GLN A 117 -2.93 -17.08 5.72
N GLN A 118 -3.41 -18.26 6.12
CA GLN A 118 -4.80 -18.37 6.57
C GLN A 118 -4.88 -17.92 8.03
N PRO A 119 -5.81 -17.00 8.38
CA PRO A 119 -6.02 -16.62 9.77
C PRO A 119 -6.47 -17.83 10.59
N GLU A 120 -6.02 -17.91 11.84
CA GLU A 120 -6.52 -18.89 12.80
C GLU A 120 -8.04 -18.71 12.98
N LYS A 121 -8.76 -19.83 13.12
CA LYS A 121 -10.19 -19.83 13.44
C LYS A 121 -10.40 -19.75 14.94
#